data_AF-A0A2V8BNZ1-F1
#
_entry.id   AF-A0A2V8BNZ1-F1
#
_cell.length_a   1.000
_cell.length_b   1.000
_cell.length_c   1.000
_cell.angle_alpha   90.00
_cell.angle_beta   90.00
_cell.angle_gamma   90.00
#
_symmetry.space_group_name_H-M   'P 1'
#
loop_
_entity.id
_entity.type
_entity.pdbx_description
1 polymer ?
#
loop_
_entity_poly.entity_id
_entity_poly.type
_entity_poly.pdbx_seq_one_letter_code
_entity_poly.pdbx_strand_id
1 'polypeptide(L)'
;MKRTASARKSSSASGTSTRRKAPADPRFAVCVRNDGYEASLERNKIYSVLPDEDAERDGDLRVVDESGEDYLFSADRFVAIDVPAAVKASLLKQA
;
A
#
# COMPACT_ATOMS: atom_id res chain seq x y z
N MET A 1 -8.66 -24.41 48.71
CA MET A 1 -8.55 -24.58 47.24
C MET A 1 -9.67 -25.49 46.75
N LYS A 2 -10.38 -25.13 45.67
CA LYS A 2 -11.02 -26.04 44.67
C LYS A 2 -11.14 -25.27 43.34
N ARG A 3 -11.11 -25.95 42.19
CA ARG A 3 -11.27 -25.38 40.82
C ARG A 3 -12.38 -26.13 40.08
N THR A 4 -13.18 -25.44 39.26
CA THR A 4 -13.81 -25.94 38.00
C THR A 4 -14.43 -24.78 37.21
N ALA A 5 -14.82 -25.00 35.95
CA ALA A 5 -15.28 -23.97 35.00
C ALA A 5 -16.44 -24.45 34.11
N SER A 6 -17.23 -23.52 33.54
CA SER A 6 -18.13 -23.65 32.36
C SER A 6 -19.14 -22.49 32.31
N ALA A 7 -19.74 -22.06 31.17
CA ALA A 7 -19.40 -22.24 29.75
C ALA A 7 -20.33 -21.38 28.84
N ARG A 8 -19.88 -21.05 27.61
CA ARG A 8 -20.68 -20.53 26.45
C ARG A 8 -21.33 -19.14 26.70
N LYS A 9 -21.85 -18.37 25.74
CA LYS A 9 -22.00 -18.36 24.26
C LYS A 9 -21.91 -16.86 23.85
N SER A 10 -21.63 -16.37 22.62
CA SER A 10 -21.70 -16.90 21.25
C SER A 10 -20.62 -16.29 20.33
N SER A 11 -20.67 -16.70 19.06
CA SER A 11 -19.85 -16.34 17.89
C SER A 11 -20.57 -15.40 16.91
N SER A 12 -19.86 -14.43 16.32
CA SER A 12 -20.18 -13.87 14.99
C SER A 12 -18.92 -13.28 14.32
N ALA A 13 -18.07 -14.15 13.77
CA ALA A 13 -16.93 -13.72 12.96
C ALA A 13 -17.39 -13.55 11.51
N SER A 14 -17.65 -12.30 11.11
CA SER A 14 -17.99 -11.94 9.72
C SER A 14 -16.75 -12.06 8.84
N GLY A 15 -16.43 -13.28 8.43
CA GLY A 15 -15.32 -13.58 7.54
C GLY A 15 -15.58 -13.08 6.12
N THR A 16 -15.35 -11.80 5.86
CA THR A 16 -15.33 -11.25 4.50
C THR A 16 -14.24 -11.95 3.70
N SER A 17 -14.64 -12.85 2.81
CA SER A 17 -13.74 -13.62 1.97
C SER A 17 -13.13 -12.71 0.90
N THR A 18 -12.02 -12.06 1.25
CA THR A 18 -11.23 -11.24 0.31
C THR A 18 -10.59 -12.16 -0.72
N ARG A 19 -11.29 -12.31 -1.86
CA ARG A 19 -10.80 -12.96 -3.07
C ARG A 19 -9.43 -12.39 -3.41
N ARG A 20 -8.36 -13.16 -3.19
CA ARG A 20 -6.99 -12.73 -3.49
C ARG A 20 -6.90 -12.39 -4.98
N LYS A 21 -6.90 -11.09 -5.29
CA LYS A 21 -6.59 -10.55 -6.62
C LYS A 21 -5.19 -11.09 -6.98
N ALA A 22 -5.02 -11.61 -8.19
CA ALA A 22 -3.69 -12.01 -8.64
C ALA A 22 -2.76 -10.78 -8.57
N PRO A 23 -1.47 -10.94 -8.25
CA PRO A 23 -0.55 -9.81 -8.19
C PRO A 23 -0.54 -9.14 -9.58
N ALA A 24 -1.02 -7.90 -9.64
CA ALA A 24 -0.84 -7.06 -10.81
C ALA A 24 0.65 -6.73 -10.97
N ASP A 25 1.08 -6.44 -12.19
CA ASP A 25 2.45 -5.94 -12.41
C ASP A 25 2.71 -4.70 -11.53
N PRO A 26 3.84 -4.65 -10.80
CA PRO A 26 4.14 -3.54 -9.92
C PRO A 26 4.28 -2.26 -10.74
N ARG A 27 3.40 -1.30 -10.42
CA ARG A 27 3.39 0.05 -10.97
C ARG A 27 4.34 0.92 -10.15
N PHE A 28 4.97 1.89 -10.79
CA PHE A 28 5.91 2.80 -10.16
C PHE A 28 5.56 4.24 -10.49
N ALA A 29 5.81 5.16 -9.56
CA ALA A 29 5.63 6.59 -9.78
C ALA A 29 6.70 7.42 -9.08
N VAL A 30 7.08 8.54 -9.68
CA VAL A 30 8.03 9.51 -9.11
C VAL A 30 7.26 10.57 -8.35
N CYS A 31 7.60 10.81 -7.08
CA CYS A 31 7.12 11.99 -6.36
C CYS A 31 7.75 13.24 -6.97
N VAL A 32 6.96 14.07 -7.65
CA VAL A 32 7.41 15.35 -8.22
C VAL A 32 7.19 16.53 -7.28
N ARG A 33 6.28 16.41 -6.30
CA ARG A 33 5.96 17.45 -5.30
C ARG A 33 5.68 16.85 -3.93
N ASN A 34 6.52 17.17 -2.94
CA ASN A 34 6.36 16.76 -1.54
C ASN A 34 5.86 17.88 -0.61
N ASP A 35 5.38 19.01 -1.17
CA ASP A 35 4.94 20.19 -0.42
C ASP A 35 3.92 19.84 0.70
N GLY A 36 4.29 20.10 1.95
CA GLY A 36 3.49 19.79 3.15
C GLY A 36 3.58 18.34 3.65
N TYR A 37 4.40 17.50 3.02
CA TYR A 37 4.64 16.09 3.35
C TYR A 37 6.14 15.75 3.35
N GLU A 38 7.01 16.73 3.63
CA GLU A 38 8.47 16.60 3.50
C GLU A 38 9.10 15.55 4.45
N ALA A 39 8.36 15.10 5.46
CA ALA A 39 8.74 14.03 6.38
C ALA A 39 8.27 12.62 5.95
N SER A 40 7.49 12.51 4.87
CA SER A 40 6.94 11.24 4.35
C SER A 40 7.19 11.03 2.86
N LEU A 41 7.36 12.12 2.11
CA LEU A 41 7.62 12.13 0.67
C LEU A 41 8.94 12.81 0.34
N GLU A 42 9.78 12.10 -0.40
CA GLU A 42 11.03 12.60 -0.96
C GLU A 42 10.87 12.95 -2.43
N ARG A 43 11.21 14.18 -2.79
CA ARG A 43 11.11 14.64 -4.17
C ARG A 43 12.09 13.90 -5.07
N ASN A 44 11.64 13.56 -6.27
CA ASN A 44 12.31 12.74 -7.29
C ASN A 44 12.52 11.26 -6.92
N LYS A 45 12.06 10.79 -5.75
CA LYS A 45 12.12 9.36 -5.37
C LYS A 45 11.07 8.54 -6.12
N ILE A 46 11.41 7.30 -6.47
CA ILE A 46 10.51 6.33 -7.11
C ILE A 46 9.81 5.53 -6.00
N TYR A 47 8.48 5.55 -6.00
CA TYR A 47 7.63 4.79 -5.10
C TYR A 47 6.95 3.63 -5.82
N SER A 48 6.68 2.54 -5.10
CA SER A 48 5.83 1.45 -5.60
C SER A 48 4.36 1.80 -5.39
N VAL A 49 3.52 1.57 -6.40
CA VAL A 49 2.11 1.97 -6.42
C VAL A 49 1.20 0.74 -6.37
N LEU A 50 0.34 0.66 -5.35
CA LEU A 50 -0.65 -0.42 -5.21
C LEU A 50 -1.90 -0.14 -6.07
N PRO A 51 -2.60 -1.19 -6.57
CA PRO A 51 -3.84 -1.05 -7.31
C PRO A 51 -5.05 -0.88 -6.37
N ASP A 52 -5.50 0.36 -6.18
CA ASP A 52 -6.65 0.73 -5.37
C ASP A 52 -7.66 1.53 -6.21
N GLU A 53 -8.76 0.87 -6.58
CA GLU A 53 -9.83 1.42 -7.43
C GLU A 53 -10.74 2.42 -6.68
N ASP A 54 -10.72 2.42 -5.34
CA ASP A 54 -11.44 3.41 -4.53
C ASP A 54 -10.62 4.71 -4.44
N ALA A 55 -9.31 4.60 -4.15
CA ALA A 55 -8.42 5.76 -4.14
C ALA A 55 -8.30 6.44 -5.51
N GLU A 56 -8.12 5.67 -6.59
CA GLU A 56 -7.97 6.22 -7.95
C GLU A 56 -9.22 6.99 -8.41
N ARG A 57 -10.42 6.61 -7.95
CA ARG A 57 -11.67 7.34 -8.21
C ARG A 57 -11.70 8.68 -7.49
N ASP A 58 -11.23 8.70 -6.25
CA ASP A 58 -11.32 9.86 -5.35
C ASP A 58 -10.15 10.86 -5.57
N GLY A 59 -9.20 10.52 -6.46
CA GLY A 59 -8.08 11.37 -6.88
C GLY A 59 -6.76 11.11 -6.14
N ASP A 60 -6.71 10.03 -5.35
CA ASP A 60 -5.57 9.62 -4.55
C ASP A 60 -4.80 8.44 -5.17
N LEU A 61 -3.57 8.27 -4.73
CA LEU A 61 -2.64 7.22 -5.13
C LEU A 61 -2.13 6.51 -3.88
N ARG A 62 -2.33 5.19 -3.80
CA ARG A 62 -1.79 4.35 -2.73
C ARG A 62 -0.35 3.95 -3.05
N VAL A 63 0.60 4.44 -2.28
CA VAL A 63 2.05 4.22 -2.47
C VAL A 63 2.66 3.51 -1.27
N VAL A 64 3.72 2.74 -1.49
CA VAL A 64 4.50 2.06 -0.45
C VAL A 64 5.85 2.77 -0.28
N ASP A 65 6.24 3.04 0.96
CA ASP A 65 7.51 3.70 1.30
C ASP A 65 8.62 2.69 1.70
N GLU A 66 9.70 3.16 2.32
CA GLU A 66 10.83 2.31 2.75
C GLU A 66 10.54 1.43 3.98
N SER A 67 9.46 1.67 4.71
CA SER A 67 9.03 0.82 5.82
C SER A 67 8.24 -0.41 5.34
N GLY A 68 7.76 -0.39 4.10
CA GLY A 68 6.85 -1.39 3.55
C GLY A 68 5.37 -1.12 3.85
N GLU A 69 5.05 -0.08 4.63
CA GLU A 69 3.69 0.37 4.90
C GLU A 69 3.11 1.14 3.71
N ASP A 70 1.78 1.07 3.52
CA ASP A 70 1.08 1.75 2.44
C ASP A 70 0.36 3.04 2.90
N TYR A 71 0.52 4.10 2.10
CA TYR A 71 0.03 5.45 2.39
C TYR A 71 -0.77 6.01 1.21
N LEU A 72 -1.76 6.84 1.51
CA LEU A 72 -2.59 7.55 0.53
C LEU A 72 -2.18 9.02 0.44
N PHE A 73 -1.92 9.48 -0.79
CA PHE A 73 -1.63 10.87 -1.12
C PHE A 73 -2.26 11.21 -2.47
N SER A 74 -2.61 12.49 -2.70
CA SER A 74 -3.20 12.89 -3.98
C SER A 74 -2.27 12.62 -5.17
N ALA A 75 -2.85 12.09 -6.24
CA ALA A 75 -2.11 11.65 -7.42
C ALA A 75 -1.40 12.81 -8.16
N ASP A 76 -1.80 14.07 -7.95
CA ASP A 76 -1.16 15.27 -8.54
C ASP A 76 0.32 15.45 -8.14
N ARG A 77 0.73 14.81 -7.04
CA ARG A 77 2.10 14.80 -6.51
C ARG A 77 3.01 13.82 -7.22
N PHE A 78 2.47 12.94 -8.06
CA PHE A 78 3.16 11.79 -8.63
C PHE A 78 3.07 11.74 -10.16
N VAL A 79 4.12 11.23 -10.80
CA VAL A 79 4.14 10.89 -12.22
C VAL A 79 4.41 9.40 -12.36
N ALA A 80 3.43 8.65 -12.90
CA ALA A 80 3.60 7.23 -13.19
C ALA A 80 4.70 7.02 -14.25
N ILE A 81 5.57 6.03 -14.04
CA ILE A 81 6.69 5.73 -14.95
C ILE A 81 6.88 4.23 -15.17
N ASP A 82 7.22 3.86 -16.40
CA ASP A 82 7.76 2.54 -16.71
C ASP A 82 9.28 2.51 -16.48
N VAL A 83 9.71 1.88 -15.40
CA VAL A 83 11.13 1.64 -15.14
C VAL A 83 11.61 0.34 -15.81
N PRO A 84 12.86 0.27 -16.32
CA PRO A 84 13.43 -0.95 -16.90
C PRO A 84 13.38 -2.16 -15.95
N ALA A 85 13.33 -3.37 -16.49
CA ALA A 85 13.20 -4.60 -15.70
C ALA A 85 14.29 -4.77 -14.61
N ALA A 86 15.52 -4.32 -14.88
CA ALA A 86 16.61 -4.31 -13.89
C ALA A 86 16.33 -3.36 -12.70
N VAL A 87 15.64 -2.24 -12.94
CA VAL A 87 15.22 -1.29 -11.90
C VAL A 87 14.01 -1.85 -11.14
N LYS A 88 13.00 -2.43 -11.83
CA LYS A 88 11.90 -3.16 -11.17
C LYS A 88 12.45 -4.21 -10.19
N ALA A 89 13.39 -5.04 -10.66
CA ALA A 89 14.04 -6.08 -9.87
C ALA A 89 15.06 -5.58 -8.81
N SER A 90 15.30 -4.26 -8.72
CA SER A 90 16.07 -3.64 -7.64
C SER A 90 15.14 -3.05 -6.57
N LEU A 91 14.10 -2.32 -6.99
CA LEU A 91 13.10 -1.72 -6.08
C LEU A 91 12.34 -2.82 -5.31
N LEU A 92 11.96 -3.91 -5.98
CA LEU A 92 11.30 -5.09 -5.38
C LEU A 92 12.20 -5.92 -4.44
N LYS A 93 13.44 -5.48 -4.15
CA LYS A 93 14.35 -6.11 -3.17
C LYS A 93 14.65 -5.22 -1.97
N GLN A 94 14.04 -4.04 -1.90
CA GLN A 94 14.16 -3.12 -0.77
C GLN A 94 12.96 -3.19 0.19
N ALA A 95 12.08 -4.18 -0.03
CA ALA A 95 11.00 -4.62 0.85
C ALA A 95 11.21 -6.10 1.24
#